data_AF-A0A841TNJ5-F1
#
_entry.id   AF-A0A841TNJ5-F1
#
_cell.length_a   1.000
_cell.length_b   1.000
_cell.length_c   1.000
_cell.angle_alpha   90.00
_cell.angle_beta   90.00
_cell.angle_gamma   90.00
#
_symmetry.space_group_name_H-M   'P 1'
#
loop_
_entity.id
_entity.type
_entity.pdbx_description
1 polymer ?
#
loop_
_entity_poly.entity_id
_entity_poly.type
_entity_poly.pdbx_seq_one_letter_code
_entity_poly.pdbx_strand_id
1 'polypeptide(L)'
;MKKITMVFIAAMVLLLGVNVVPQKSFAAVDFSGGLLDKLKAAQGLNTVIIRTQLTDNDETTSISLSADGSSDFNHLIRVPLVRVDVASITGYRLKAATGVQLEFCDHTGKVISTISNPDVNGNLSAVSNLNGVAYVQIHNVQSTARDVFEINLYGTLDHNTPSDLVAIKGENKVTLSWKEDVASYMKFRVKRATESGGPYITLAEDLTSKSYIDTQVTEGKTYYYVITSYYLDRESLPSNEVKITFDTSPSVLLTLYISGGLIKEYDLSAVELRDFLDWYDAKDAGTGPAKYAFTKSWNKGPFKARTEYVIFDKILTFDVDEYDPVQ
;
A
#
# COMPACT_ATOMS: atom_id res chain seq x y z
N MET A 1 -59.43 -45.25 -12.18
CA MET A 1 -58.67 -43.98 -12.08
C MET A 1 -57.40 -44.23 -11.28
N LYS A 2 -56.25 -44.45 -11.95
CA LYS A 2 -54.95 -44.68 -11.30
C LYS A 2 -54.31 -43.33 -11.00
N LYS A 3 -54.04 -43.04 -9.72
CA LYS A 3 -53.26 -41.86 -9.29
C LYS A 3 -51.77 -42.16 -9.52
N ILE A 4 -51.11 -41.35 -10.35
CA ILE A 4 -49.67 -41.38 -10.57
C ILE A 4 -49.04 -40.42 -9.57
N THR A 5 -48.25 -40.97 -8.65
CA THR A 5 -47.42 -40.23 -7.70
C THR A 5 -46.13 -39.83 -8.43
N MET A 6 -45.91 -38.53 -8.60
CA MET A 6 -44.68 -37.99 -9.20
C MET A 6 -43.69 -37.64 -8.10
N VAL A 7 -42.58 -38.38 -8.04
CA VAL A 7 -41.46 -38.15 -7.12
C VAL A 7 -40.57 -37.06 -7.73
N PHE A 8 -40.40 -35.95 -7.02
CA PHE A 8 -39.40 -34.93 -7.37
C PHE A 8 -38.04 -35.33 -6.80
N ILE A 9 -37.09 -35.66 -7.67
CA ILE A 9 -35.68 -35.80 -7.34
C ILE A 9 -35.06 -34.39 -7.43
N ALA A 10 -34.66 -33.84 -6.28
CA ALA A 10 -33.91 -32.59 -6.24
C ALA A 10 -32.45 -32.86 -6.63
N ALA A 11 -32.07 -32.47 -7.85
CA ALA A 11 -30.67 -32.42 -8.28
C ALA A 11 -30.05 -31.12 -7.74
N MET A 12 -29.24 -31.24 -6.69
CA MET A 12 -28.43 -30.16 -6.15
C MET A 12 -27.22 -29.96 -7.07
N VAL A 13 -27.33 -29.01 -8.00
CA VAL A 13 -26.19 -28.56 -8.82
C VAL A 13 -25.31 -27.67 -7.96
N LEU A 14 -24.14 -28.18 -7.58
CA LEU A 14 -23.10 -27.42 -6.91
C LEU A 14 -22.45 -26.47 -7.94
N LEU A 15 -22.94 -25.23 -8.04
CA LEU A 15 -22.22 -24.18 -8.77
C LEU A 15 -20.96 -23.81 -7.98
N LEU A 16 -19.81 -24.37 -8.40
CA LEU A 16 -18.51 -23.78 -8.10
C LEU A 16 -18.47 -22.42 -8.78
N GLY A 17 -18.80 -21.37 -8.02
CA GLY A 17 -18.56 -20.00 -8.42
C GLY A 17 -17.05 -19.79 -8.57
N VAL A 18 -16.55 -19.95 -9.79
CA VAL A 18 -15.28 -19.33 -10.17
C VAL A 18 -15.53 -17.84 -10.04
N ASN A 19 -15.04 -17.24 -8.94
CA ASN A 19 -14.86 -15.81 -8.87
C ASN A 19 -13.81 -15.47 -9.93
N VAL A 20 -14.25 -15.27 -11.17
CA VAL A 20 -13.49 -14.53 -12.15
C VAL A 20 -13.45 -13.13 -11.57
N VAL A 21 -12.39 -12.82 -10.83
CA VAL A 21 -12.03 -11.45 -10.54
C VAL A 21 -12.01 -10.78 -11.91
N PRO A 22 -12.86 -9.78 -12.18
CA PRO A 22 -12.84 -9.13 -13.47
C PRO A 22 -11.46 -8.52 -13.62
N GLN A 23 -10.61 -9.12 -14.46
CA GLN A 23 -9.42 -8.44 -14.95
C GLN A 23 -9.99 -7.19 -15.64
N LYS A 24 -9.75 -6.02 -15.04
CA LYS A 24 -10.09 -4.74 -15.62
C LYS A 24 -9.43 -4.69 -17.00
N SER A 25 -10.19 -5.03 -18.04
CA SER A 25 -9.86 -4.60 -19.38
C SER A 25 -10.20 -3.12 -19.41
N PHE A 26 -9.18 -2.27 -19.45
CA PHE A 26 -9.36 -0.84 -19.58
C PHE A 26 -9.94 -0.58 -20.98
N ALA A 27 -11.24 -0.31 -21.07
CA ALA A 27 -11.81 0.35 -22.23
C ALA A 27 -11.43 1.82 -22.16
N ALA A 28 -10.25 2.17 -22.70
CA ALA A 28 -9.73 3.53 -22.68
C ALA A 28 -10.46 4.40 -23.71
N VAL A 29 -11.00 5.55 -23.28
CA VAL A 29 -11.65 6.54 -24.17
C VAL A 29 -10.59 7.47 -24.81
N ASP A 30 -9.45 7.66 -24.14
CA ASP A 30 -8.29 8.48 -24.51
C ASP A 30 -6.98 7.72 -24.17
N PHE A 31 -5.86 8.43 -24.03
CA PHE A 31 -4.59 7.84 -23.59
C PHE A 31 -4.54 7.49 -22.09
N SER A 32 -5.54 7.86 -21.27
CA SER A 32 -5.49 7.61 -19.83
C SER A 32 -5.74 6.15 -19.43
N GLY A 33 -5.33 5.81 -18.20
CA GLY A 33 -5.59 4.50 -17.60
C GLY A 33 -4.74 3.37 -18.18
N GLY A 34 -3.74 3.70 -18.98
CA GLY A 34 -2.79 2.72 -19.50
C GLY A 34 -1.58 2.53 -18.59
N LEU A 35 -0.73 1.58 -18.97
CA LEU A 35 0.41 1.11 -18.18
C LEU A 35 1.56 2.11 -18.14
N LEU A 36 1.57 3.11 -19.03
CA LEU A 36 2.62 4.12 -19.12
C LEU A 36 2.27 5.45 -18.45
N ASP A 37 1.05 5.62 -17.93
CA ASP A 37 0.58 6.89 -17.32
C ASP A 37 1.63 7.50 -16.37
N LYS A 38 2.05 8.72 -16.69
CA LYS A 38 2.99 9.57 -15.95
C LYS A 38 4.40 8.98 -15.78
N LEU A 39 4.74 7.94 -16.53
CA LEU A 39 6.06 7.34 -16.47
C LEU A 39 7.08 8.18 -17.21
N LYS A 40 8.30 8.20 -16.67
CA LYS A 40 9.41 8.94 -17.25
C LYS A 40 9.99 8.20 -18.46
N ALA A 41 10.05 8.87 -19.60
CA ALA A 41 10.71 8.39 -20.81
C ALA A 41 12.16 8.89 -20.88
N ALA A 42 13.04 8.05 -21.44
CA ALA A 42 14.45 8.37 -21.66
C ALA A 42 14.72 8.50 -23.17
N GLN A 43 15.11 9.69 -23.61
CA GLN A 43 15.51 9.93 -25.01
C GLN A 43 16.99 9.62 -25.22
N GLY A 44 17.29 8.70 -26.13
CA GLY A 44 18.63 8.29 -26.53
C GLY A 44 19.42 7.36 -25.61
N LEU A 45 20.51 6.79 -26.14
CA LEU A 45 21.27 5.68 -25.53
C LEU A 45 22.30 6.12 -24.48
N ASN A 46 22.80 7.36 -24.54
CA ASN A 46 23.95 7.84 -23.75
C ASN A 46 23.70 9.16 -22.99
N THR A 47 22.50 9.73 -23.06
CA THR A 47 22.13 10.93 -22.31
C THR A 47 20.68 10.76 -21.88
N VAL A 48 20.45 10.43 -20.61
CA VAL A 48 19.10 10.17 -20.10
C VAL A 48 18.41 11.51 -19.88
N ILE A 49 17.93 12.11 -20.96
CA ILE A 49 16.99 13.21 -20.87
C ILE A 49 15.65 12.61 -20.47
N ILE A 50 15.27 12.83 -19.22
CA ILE A 50 14.02 12.38 -18.63
C ILE A 50 12.89 13.30 -19.11
N ARG A 51 11.84 12.70 -19.66
CA ARG A 51 10.67 13.39 -20.22
C ARG A 51 9.38 12.74 -19.74
N THR A 52 8.31 13.50 -19.60
CA THR A 52 6.97 12.98 -19.27
C THR A 52 5.94 13.28 -20.34
N GLN A 53 6.29 14.10 -21.33
CA GLN A 53 5.42 14.57 -22.42
C GLN A 53 4.84 13.46 -23.31
N LEU A 54 5.31 12.22 -23.20
CA LEU A 54 4.79 11.10 -23.99
C LEU A 54 3.82 10.22 -23.23
N THR A 55 3.60 10.51 -21.95
CA THR A 55 2.87 9.66 -21.02
C THR A 55 1.98 10.48 -20.08
N ASP A 56 1.86 11.79 -20.30
CA ASP A 56 1.11 12.70 -19.45
C ASP A 56 -0.35 12.85 -19.87
N ASN A 57 -0.77 12.12 -20.92
CA ASN A 57 -2.09 12.19 -21.54
C ASN A 57 -2.39 13.57 -22.17
N ASP A 58 -1.35 14.31 -22.54
CA ASP A 58 -1.45 15.58 -23.26
C ASP A 58 -0.93 15.44 -24.70
N GLU A 59 -1.87 15.12 -25.60
CA GLU A 59 -1.62 14.97 -27.02
C GLU A 59 -1.18 16.25 -27.76
N THR A 60 -1.08 17.40 -27.06
CA THR A 60 -0.62 18.67 -27.62
C THR A 60 0.87 18.91 -27.43
N THR A 61 1.49 18.19 -26.48
CA THR A 61 2.94 18.24 -26.29
C THR A 61 3.63 17.17 -27.13
N SER A 62 4.90 17.37 -27.47
CA SER A 62 5.63 16.41 -28.28
C SER A 62 7.12 16.37 -27.99
N ILE A 63 7.73 15.27 -28.39
CA ILE A 63 9.18 15.07 -28.44
C ILE A 63 9.56 14.76 -29.88
N SER A 64 10.55 15.49 -30.41
CA SER A 64 11.10 15.23 -31.73
C SER A 64 12.22 14.20 -31.65
N LEU A 65 12.10 13.12 -32.42
CA LEU A 65 13.15 12.12 -32.64
C LEU A 65 14.00 12.53 -33.84
N SER A 66 15.33 12.48 -33.70
CA SER A 66 16.25 12.77 -34.81
C SER A 66 16.13 11.71 -35.91
N ALA A 67 16.64 12.04 -37.11
CA ALA A 67 16.64 11.13 -38.25
C ALA A 67 17.42 9.83 -37.97
N ASP A 68 16.99 8.74 -38.60
CA ASP A 68 17.72 7.47 -38.62
C ASP A 68 19.10 7.67 -39.26
N GLY A 69 20.12 7.03 -38.68
CA GLY A 69 21.53 7.19 -39.07
C GLY A 69 22.16 8.55 -38.71
N SER A 70 21.47 9.43 -37.99
CA SER A 70 22.10 10.63 -37.40
C SER A 70 23.12 10.23 -36.33
N SER A 71 24.19 11.03 -36.17
CA SER A 71 25.14 10.88 -35.05
C SER A 71 24.50 11.17 -33.68
N ASP A 72 23.28 11.73 -33.70
CA ASP A 72 22.51 12.04 -32.52
C ASP A 72 21.84 10.77 -32.01
N PHE A 73 22.11 10.42 -30.76
CA PHE A 73 21.49 9.25 -30.11
C PHE A 73 19.98 9.41 -29.88
N ASN A 74 19.37 10.53 -30.30
CA ASN A 74 17.98 10.92 -30.07
C ASN A 74 16.97 10.33 -31.08
N HIS A 75 17.40 9.42 -31.95
CA HIS A 75 16.51 8.73 -32.91
C HIS A 75 15.59 7.70 -32.25
N LEU A 76 15.78 7.44 -30.95
CA LEU A 76 14.94 6.57 -30.14
C LEU A 76 14.55 7.18 -28.79
N ILE A 77 13.41 6.74 -28.28
CA ILE A 77 12.96 7.00 -26.92
C ILE A 77 12.49 5.70 -26.27
N ARG A 78 12.84 5.49 -25.00
CA ARG A 78 12.45 4.33 -24.19
C ARG A 78 11.51 4.75 -23.09
N VAL A 79 10.41 4.02 -22.92
CA VAL A 79 9.48 4.19 -21.81
C VAL A 79 9.47 2.91 -20.97
N PRO A 80 10.08 2.90 -19.77
CA PRO A 80 10.14 1.73 -18.92
C PRO A 80 8.79 1.44 -18.29
N LEU A 81 8.40 0.17 -18.27
CA LEU A 81 7.36 -0.32 -17.37
C LEU A 81 8.01 -0.46 -16.00
N VAL A 82 7.57 0.36 -15.05
CA VAL A 82 8.14 0.36 -13.69
C VAL A 82 7.59 -0.78 -12.84
N ARG A 83 6.52 -1.45 -13.30
CA ARG A 83 5.77 -2.41 -12.49
C ARG A 83 6.00 -3.86 -12.89
N VAL A 84 6.04 -4.74 -11.88
CA VAL A 84 6.14 -6.20 -12.03
C VAL A 84 4.79 -6.89 -12.20
N ASP A 85 3.70 -6.14 -12.06
CA ASP A 85 2.34 -6.65 -12.14
C ASP A 85 1.79 -6.59 -13.56
N VAL A 86 2.58 -6.37 -14.61
CA VAL A 86 2.09 -6.48 -15.99
C VAL A 86 2.16 -7.94 -16.44
N ALA A 87 1.01 -8.62 -16.51
CA ALA A 87 0.94 -9.98 -17.03
C ALA A 87 1.18 -9.97 -18.55
N SER A 88 0.40 -9.16 -19.26
CA SER A 88 0.53 -9.06 -20.71
C SER A 88 0.10 -7.72 -21.26
N ILE A 89 0.70 -7.30 -22.37
CA ILE A 89 0.26 -6.18 -23.18
C ILE A 89 -0.61 -6.70 -24.32
N THR A 90 -1.81 -6.14 -24.43
CA THR A 90 -2.82 -6.54 -25.42
C THR A 90 -3.19 -5.42 -26.38
N GLY A 91 -2.76 -4.18 -26.12
CA GLY A 91 -2.92 -3.07 -27.05
C GLY A 91 -1.98 -1.91 -26.77
N TYR A 92 -1.98 -0.96 -27.69
CA TYR A 92 -1.31 0.33 -27.56
C TYR A 92 -2.17 1.44 -28.14
N ARG A 93 -1.95 2.67 -27.67
CA ARG A 93 -2.27 3.89 -28.38
C ARG A 93 -0.97 4.62 -28.66
N LEU A 94 -0.84 5.20 -29.85
CA LEU A 94 0.31 6.01 -30.25
C LEU A 94 -0.18 7.18 -31.09
N LYS A 95 0.27 8.39 -30.73
CA LYS A 95 0.11 9.58 -31.56
C LYS A 95 1.48 10.11 -31.96
N ALA A 96 1.77 10.08 -33.25
CA ALA A 96 3.09 10.44 -33.77
C ALA A 96 3.02 10.83 -35.25
N ALA A 97 4.11 11.39 -35.77
CA ALA A 97 4.34 11.44 -37.21
C ALA A 97 4.55 10.02 -37.77
N THR A 98 4.19 9.80 -39.03
CA THR A 98 4.39 8.51 -39.71
C THR A 98 5.88 8.19 -39.91
N GLY A 99 6.21 6.90 -40.07
CA GLY A 99 7.60 6.46 -40.20
C GLY A 99 8.31 6.29 -38.85
N VAL A 100 7.55 5.98 -37.81
CA VAL A 100 8.09 5.48 -36.53
C VAL A 100 7.83 3.97 -36.39
N GLN A 101 8.64 3.30 -35.58
CA GLN A 101 8.51 1.87 -35.26
C GLN A 101 8.43 1.70 -33.73
N LEU A 102 7.61 0.74 -33.27
CA LEU A 102 7.59 0.30 -31.88
C LEU A 102 8.36 -1.00 -31.69
N GLU A 103 9.18 -1.06 -30.65
CA GLU A 103 9.83 -2.29 -30.18
C GLU A 103 9.46 -2.54 -28.72
N PHE A 104 9.00 -3.75 -28.42
CA PHE A 104 8.69 -4.20 -27.07
C PHE A 104 9.86 -5.04 -26.58
N CYS A 105 10.51 -4.63 -25.51
CA CYS A 105 11.76 -5.23 -25.06
C CYS A 105 11.62 -5.81 -23.66
N ASP A 106 12.33 -6.90 -23.37
CA ASP A 106 12.51 -7.41 -22.02
C ASP A 106 13.59 -6.61 -21.24
N HIS A 107 13.80 -6.98 -19.98
CA HIS A 107 14.76 -6.31 -19.09
C HIS A 107 16.23 -6.45 -19.52
N THR A 108 16.54 -7.43 -20.37
CA THR A 108 17.89 -7.63 -20.94
C THR A 108 18.12 -6.77 -22.19
N GLY A 109 17.05 -6.15 -22.69
CA GLY A 109 17.04 -5.40 -23.94
C GLY A 109 16.81 -6.25 -25.19
N LYS A 110 16.43 -7.52 -25.02
CA LYS A 110 16.00 -8.35 -26.14
C LYS A 110 14.63 -7.89 -26.62
N VAL A 111 14.51 -7.68 -27.93
CA VAL A 111 13.23 -7.37 -28.58
C VAL A 111 12.34 -8.62 -28.55
N ILE A 112 11.18 -8.49 -27.91
CA ILE A 112 10.10 -9.49 -27.85
C ILE A 112 9.24 -9.38 -29.12
N SER A 113 8.93 -8.15 -29.54
CA SER A 113 8.10 -7.89 -30.71
C SER A 113 8.38 -6.52 -31.30
N THR A 114 8.12 -6.38 -32.59
CA THR A 114 8.30 -5.16 -33.37
C THR A 114 7.02 -4.86 -34.15
N ILE A 115 6.59 -3.59 -34.11
CA ILE A 115 5.53 -3.06 -34.97
C ILE A 115 6.17 -2.00 -35.87
N SER A 116 6.50 -2.39 -37.11
CA SER A 116 7.20 -1.52 -38.06
C SER A 116 6.35 -0.37 -38.61
N ASN A 117 5.02 -0.53 -38.63
CA ASN A 117 4.08 0.49 -39.10
C ASN A 117 2.90 0.59 -38.11
N PRO A 118 3.09 1.18 -36.92
CA PRO A 118 2.03 1.31 -35.94
C PRO A 118 0.94 2.30 -36.41
N ASP A 119 -0.27 2.18 -35.87
CA ASP A 119 -1.25 3.27 -35.99
C ASP A 119 -0.75 4.46 -35.15
N VAL A 120 -0.57 5.61 -35.81
CA VAL A 120 -0.03 6.84 -35.21
C VAL A 120 -1.10 7.91 -34.99
N ASN A 121 -2.37 7.59 -35.17
CA ASN A 121 -3.47 8.56 -35.06
C ASN A 121 -4.11 8.63 -33.66
N GLY A 122 -3.52 7.95 -32.68
CA GLY A 122 -4.03 7.90 -31.31
C GLY A 122 -5.15 6.87 -31.08
N ASN A 123 -5.52 6.06 -32.08
CA ASN A 123 -6.51 5.00 -31.89
C ASN A 123 -5.93 3.83 -31.09
N LEU A 124 -6.80 3.13 -30.36
CA LEU A 124 -6.44 1.88 -29.69
C LEU A 124 -6.22 0.78 -30.74
N SER A 125 -5.00 0.28 -30.81
CA SER A 125 -4.60 -0.81 -31.67
C SER A 125 -4.30 -2.06 -30.86
N ALA A 126 -4.88 -3.20 -31.24
CA ALA A 126 -4.63 -4.48 -30.58
C ALA A 126 -3.24 -5.04 -30.98
N VAL A 127 -2.61 -5.76 -30.05
CA VAL A 127 -1.41 -6.55 -30.30
C VAL A 127 -1.63 -7.98 -29.83
N SER A 128 -0.93 -8.93 -30.46
CA SER A 128 -0.90 -10.31 -29.98
C SER A 128 -0.24 -10.32 -28.60
N ASN A 129 -1.01 -10.69 -27.57
CA ASN A 129 -0.63 -10.77 -26.16
C ASN A 129 0.89 -10.90 -25.93
N LEU A 130 1.52 -9.80 -25.53
CA LEU A 130 2.97 -9.69 -25.30
C LEU A 130 3.27 -9.83 -23.81
N ASN A 131 4.00 -10.89 -23.44
CA ASN A 131 4.37 -11.18 -22.06
C ASN A 131 5.83 -10.78 -21.81
N GLY A 132 6.16 -10.40 -20.57
CA GLY A 132 7.55 -10.13 -20.16
C GLY A 132 8.16 -8.82 -20.69
N VAL A 133 7.33 -7.93 -21.25
CA VAL A 133 7.77 -6.60 -21.69
C VAL A 133 8.18 -5.79 -20.47
N ALA A 134 9.40 -5.25 -20.49
CA ALA A 134 9.94 -4.37 -19.46
C ALA A 134 9.98 -2.91 -19.90
N TYR A 135 10.04 -2.63 -21.21
CA TYR A 135 9.91 -1.29 -21.75
C TYR A 135 9.45 -1.33 -23.21
N VAL A 136 8.89 -0.21 -23.67
CA VAL A 136 8.66 0.03 -25.10
C VAL A 136 9.67 1.05 -25.60
N GLN A 137 10.17 0.85 -26.81
CA GLN A 137 11.03 1.76 -27.53
C GLN A 137 10.33 2.26 -28.79
N ILE A 138 10.43 3.56 -29.07
CA ILE A 138 9.94 4.18 -30.29
C ILE A 138 11.15 4.64 -31.09
N HIS A 139 11.22 4.24 -32.37
CA HIS A 139 12.31 4.57 -33.28
C HIS A 139 11.79 5.45 -34.39
N ASN A 140 12.56 6.47 -34.76
CA ASN A 140 12.44 7.07 -36.07
C ASN A 140 13.18 6.20 -37.09
N VAL A 141 12.48 5.74 -38.13
CA VAL A 141 13.06 4.94 -39.22
C VAL A 141 13.15 5.72 -40.53
N GLN A 142 13.09 7.05 -40.45
CA GLN A 142 13.14 7.97 -41.59
C GLN A 142 14.40 8.82 -41.55
N SER A 143 14.84 9.28 -42.71
CA SER A 143 15.96 10.22 -42.85
C SER A 143 15.64 11.66 -42.42
N THR A 144 14.44 11.91 -41.89
CA THR A 144 13.98 13.21 -41.38
C THR A 144 13.41 13.05 -39.98
N ALA A 145 13.45 14.10 -39.16
CA ALA A 145 12.91 14.07 -37.81
C ALA A 145 11.42 13.74 -37.76
N ARG A 146 10.99 13.12 -36.65
CA ARG A 146 9.60 12.71 -36.39
C ARG A 146 9.18 13.08 -34.98
N ASP A 147 8.05 13.75 -34.88
CA ASP A 147 7.46 14.10 -33.59
C ASP A 147 6.61 12.95 -33.07
N VAL A 148 6.78 12.64 -31.79
CA VAL A 148 5.94 11.73 -31.03
C VAL A 148 5.21 12.57 -30.00
N PHE A 149 3.88 12.49 -29.99
CA PHE A 149 3.03 13.26 -29.10
C PHE A 149 2.68 12.47 -27.85
N GLU A 150 2.26 11.21 -28.00
CA GLU A 150 1.78 10.43 -26.85
C GLU A 150 1.89 8.92 -27.14
N ILE A 151 2.19 8.12 -26.11
CA ILE A 151 2.15 6.66 -26.16
C ILE A 151 1.55 6.08 -24.88
N ASN A 152 0.68 5.08 -25.03
CA ASN A 152 0.30 4.25 -23.91
C ASN A 152 0.13 2.78 -24.30
N LEU A 153 0.29 1.91 -23.32
CA LEU A 153 0.13 0.47 -23.45
C LEU A 153 -1.03 0.01 -22.59
N TYR A 154 -1.77 -0.97 -23.09
CA TYR A 154 -2.91 -1.56 -22.41
C TYR A 154 -2.70 -3.04 -22.31
N GLY A 155 -3.14 -3.61 -21.20
CA GLY A 155 -2.80 -4.97 -20.87
C GLY A 155 -3.58 -5.52 -19.71
N THR A 156 -3.33 -6.79 -19.42
CA THR A 156 -3.76 -7.40 -18.17
C THR A 156 -2.66 -7.23 -17.14
N LEU A 157 -3.06 -6.85 -15.93
CA LEU A 157 -2.18 -6.93 -14.79
C LEU A 157 -2.22 -8.36 -14.23
N ASP A 158 -1.06 -8.86 -13.83
CA ASP A 158 -0.90 -10.02 -12.96
C ASP A 158 -1.25 -9.63 -11.52
N HIS A 159 -1.63 -10.60 -10.70
CA HIS A 159 -1.95 -10.38 -9.29
C HIS A 159 -0.69 -10.25 -8.41
N ASN A 160 0.35 -9.58 -8.92
CA ASN A 160 1.59 -9.35 -8.20
C ASN A 160 1.48 -8.17 -7.20
N THR A 161 0.35 -7.50 -7.09
CA THR A 161 0.13 -6.47 -6.06
C THR A 161 -0.44 -7.11 -4.79
N PRO A 162 0.21 -6.95 -3.62
CA PRO A 162 -0.35 -7.40 -2.34
C PRO A 162 -1.75 -6.82 -2.09
N SER A 163 -2.64 -7.62 -1.53
CA SER A 163 -4.04 -7.25 -1.31
C SER A 163 -4.49 -7.59 0.11
N ASP A 164 -5.68 -7.13 0.49
CA ASP A 164 -6.26 -7.36 1.81
C ASP A 164 -5.28 -7.04 2.96
N LEU A 165 -4.55 -5.92 2.85
CA LEU A 165 -3.72 -5.44 3.95
C LEU A 165 -4.64 -5.12 5.13
N VAL A 166 -4.30 -5.69 6.28
CA VAL A 166 -4.95 -5.47 7.57
C VAL A 166 -3.89 -5.02 8.57
N ALA A 167 -4.26 -4.05 9.40
CA ALA A 167 -3.47 -3.59 10.53
C ALA A 167 -4.24 -3.84 11.84
N ILE A 168 -3.57 -4.44 12.82
CA ILE A 168 -4.11 -4.68 14.15
C ILE A 168 -3.27 -3.90 15.15
N LYS A 169 -3.91 -2.96 15.86
CA LYS A 169 -3.30 -2.17 16.94
C LYS A 169 -3.05 -3.07 18.16
N GLY A 170 -1.86 -2.98 18.74
CA GLY A 170 -1.52 -3.52 20.05
C GLY A 170 -0.91 -2.45 20.95
N GLU A 171 -0.51 -2.83 22.16
CA GLU A 171 0.23 -1.97 23.08
C GLU A 171 1.59 -1.61 22.45
N ASN A 172 1.77 -0.33 22.07
CA ASN A 172 2.97 0.22 21.43
C ASN A 172 3.46 -0.52 20.18
N LYS A 173 2.55 -1.14 19.42
CA LYS A 173 2.88 -1.82 18.16
C LYS A 173 1.70 -1.93 17.21
N VAL A 174 2.00 -2.14 15.93
CA VAL A 174 1.03 -2.51 14.90
C VAL A 174 1.46 -3.82 14.26
N THR A 175 0.57 -4.81 14.27
CA THR A 175 0.76 -6.05 13.51
C THR A 175 0.09 -5.88 12.15
N LEU A 176 0.87 -5.99 11.08
CA LEU A 176 0.42 -5.95 9.70
C LEU A 176 0.39 -7.37 9.13
N SER A 177 -0.65 -7.65 8.33
CA SER A 177 -0.77 -8.89 7.57
C SER A 177 -1.49 -8.61 6.26
N TRP A 178 -1.12 -9.28 5.19
CA TRP A 178 -1.72 -9.11 3.87
C TRP A 178 -1.89 -10.45 3.19
N LYS A 179 -2.81 -10.50 2.21
CA LYS A 179 -2.90 -11.61 1.26
C LYS A 179 -2.04 -11.33 0.05
N GLU A 180 -1.71 -12.42 -0.62
CA GLU A 180 -0.76 -12.40 -1.70
C GLU A 180 -0.98 -13.63 -2.58
N ASP A 181 -1.27 -13.37 -3.86
CA ASP A 181 -1.24 -14.31 -4.98
C ASP A 181 -0.04 -14.00 -5.90
N VAL A 182 1.08 -13.58 -5.32
CA VAL A 182 2.31 -13.29 -6.07
C VAL A 182 3.19 -14.53 -6.13
N ALA A 183 4.07 -14.59 -7.13
CA ALA A 183 4.96 -15.73 -7.27
C ALA A 183 5.99 -15.82 -6.12
N SER A 184 6.36 -17.04 -5.71
CA SER A 184 7.21 -17.32 -4.54
C SER A 184 8.61 -16.69 -4.54
N TYR A 185 9.06 -16.15 -5.67
CA TYR A 185 10.34 -15.46 -5.84
C TYR A 185 10.25 -13.94 -5.67
N MET A 186 9.05 -13.37 -5.48
CA MET A 186 8.87 -11.96 -5.11
C MET A 186 9.29 -11.69 -3.67
N LYS A 187 9.60 -10.43 -3.40
CA LYS A 187 9.85 -9.89 -2.06
C LYS A 187 8.86 -8.77 -1.75
N PHE A 188 8.67 -8.44 -0.46
CA PHE A 188 7.81 -7.34 -0.03
C PHE A 188 8.60 -6.20 0.61
N ARG A 189 8.09 -4.98 0.41
CA ARG A 189 8.44 -3.81 1.23
C ARG A 189 7.23 -3.36 2.03
N VAL A 190 7.47 -3.11 3.32
CA VAL A 190 6.49 -2.50 4.21
C VAL A 190 6.79 -1.02 4.27
N LYS A 191 5.79 -0.17 3.99
CA LYS A 191 5.96 1.27 3.97
C LYS A 191 4.96 1.95 4.89
N ARG A 192 5.37 3.04 5.53
CA ARG A 192 4.58 3.81 6.49
C ARG A 192 4.65 5.31 6.20
N ALA A 193 3.54 6.00 6.36
CA ALA A 193 3.43 7.46 6.31
C ALA A 193 2.69 7.99 7.55
N THR A 194 2.82 9.30 7.79
CA THR A 194 2.02 10.03 8.79
C THR A 194 0.87 10.81 8.16
N GLU A 195 0.77 10.80 6.82
CA GLU A 195 -0.28 11.41 6.02
C GLU A 195 -0.84 10.37 5.05
N SER A 196 -2.14 10.46 4.75
CA SER A 196 -2.78 9.55 3.79
C SER A 196 -2.24 9.82 2.39
N GLY A 197 -1.89 8.77 1.66
CA GLY A 197 -1.28 8.87 0.34
C GLY A 197 0.25 9.09 0.36
N GLY A 198 0.86 9.25 1.53
CA GLY A 198 2.30 9.42 1.68
C GLY A 198 2.73 10.87 1.95
N PRO A 199 4.04 11.18 1.90
CA PRO A 199 5.14 10.31 1.47
C PRO A 199 5.37 9.14 2.43
N TYR A 200 5.64 7.95 1.88
CA TYR A 200 5.91 6.76 2.68
C TYR A 200 7.40 6.53 2.85
N ILE A 201 7.82 6.19 4.07
CA ILE A 201 9.13 5.65 4.38
C ILE A 201 9.09 4.12 4.35
N THR A 202 10.16 3.47 3.91
CA THR A 202 10.30 2.01 3.98
C THR A 202 10.70 1.61 5.40
N LEU A 203 9.90 0.76 6.04
CA LEU A 203 10.18 0.19 7.36
C LEU A 203 10.96 -1.12 7.28
N ALA A 204 10.67 -1.90 6.24
CA ALA A 204 11.31 -3.18 5.98
C ALA A 204 11.29 -3.51 4.49
N GLU A 205 12.27 -4.28 4.04
CA GLU A 205 12.42 -4.77 2.68
C GLU A 205 12.93 -6.22 2.66
N ASP A 206 12.99 -6.82 1.47
CA ASP A 206 13.38 -8.22 1.23
C ASP A 206 12.55 -9.27 2.00
N LEU A 207 11.35 -8.88 2.45
CA LEU A 207 10.49 -9.77 3.21
C LEU A 207 9.93 -10.88 2.33
N THR A 208 9.98 -12.11 2.82
CA THR A 208 9.26 -13.27 2.27
C THR A 208 8.05 -13.66 3.10
N SER A 209 7.95 -13.15 4.34
CA SER A 209 6.78 -13.33 5.19
C SER A 209 5.65 -12.38 4.77
N LYS A 210 4.41 -12.85 4.92
CA LYS A 210 3.19 -12.08 4.64
C LYS A 210 2.68 -11.30 5.87
N SER A 211 3.59 -11.00 6.79
CA SER A 211 3.31 -10.27 8.02
C SER A 211 4.54 -9.48 8.48
N TYR A 212 4.27 -8.41 9.21
CA TYR A 212 5.28 -7.53 9.80
C TYR A 212 4.75 -6.91 11.10
N ILE A 213 5.63 -6.65 12.07
CA ILE A 213 5.28 -5.95 13.31
C ILE A 213 6.07 -4.65 13.35
N ASP A 214 5.37 -3.52 13.30
CA ASP A 214 5.94 -2.20 13.54
C ASP A 214 5.90 -1.88 15.03
N THR A 215 7.05 -1.78 15.67
CA THR A 215 7.21 -1.42 17.09
C THR A 215 7.66 0.04 17.29
N GLN A 216 7.80 0.81 16.21
CA GLN A 216 8.25 2.21 16.26
C GLN A 216 7.07 3.17 16.15
N VAL A 217 5.97 2.82 16.82
CA VAL A 217 4.74 3.62 16.89
C VAL A 217 4.66 4.29 18.25
N THR A 218 4.16 5.52 18.27
CA THR A 218 4.01 6.31 19.50
C THR A 218 2.57 6.75 19.67
N GLU A 219 2.17 6.99 20.92
CA GLU A 219 0.90 7.62 21.24
C GLU A 219 0.78 9.02 20.62
N GLY A 220 -0.47 9.46 20.46
CA GLY A 220 -0.83 10.70 19.78
C GLY A 220 -0.63 10.73 18.27
N LYS A 221 -0.21 9.63 17.64
CA LYS A 221 0.09 9.60 16.19
C LYS A 221 -0.86 8.74 15.39
N THR A 222 -1.15 9.19 14.18
CA THR A 222 -1.80 8.40 13.14
C THR A 222 -0.75 7.93 12.13
N TYR A 223 -0.86 6.68 11.74
CA TYR A 223 0.01 6.05 10.75
C TYR A 223 -0.81 5.43 9.63
N TYR A 224 -0.26 5.50 8.43
CA TYR A 224 -0.80 4.94 7.20
C TYR A 224 0.18 3.92 6.65
N TYR A 225 -0.28 2.72 6.33
CA TYR A 225 0.58 1.63 5.85
C TYR A 225 0.13 1.14 4.49
N VAL A 226 1.12 0.83 3.65
CA VAL A 226 0.96 0.12 2.37
C VAL A 226 2.05 -0.93 2.22
N ILE A 227 1.76 -1.98 1.47
CA ILE A 227 2.73 -3.01 1.10
C ILE A 227 2.88 -3.01 -0.41
N THR A 228 4.13 -3.10 -0.88
CA THR A 228 4.45 -3.36 -2.29
C THR A 228 5.18 -4.69 -2.41
N SER A 229 4.99 -5.40 -3.52
CA SER A 229 5.88 -6.49 -3.91
C SER A 229 6.91 -5.97 -4.91
N TYR A 230 8.01 -6.70 -5.08
CA TYR A 230 8.99 -6.38 -6.10
C TYR A 230 9.76 -7.61 -6.59
N TYR A 231 10.31 -7.44 -7.79
CA TYR A 231 11.26 -8.34 -8.42
C TYR A 231 12.43 -7.53 -8.96
N LEU A 232 13.64 -7.83 -8.48
CA LEU A 232 14.83 -7.03 -8.77
C LEU A 232 14.55 -5.56 -8.41
N ASP A 233 14.59 -4.66 -9.39
CA ASP A 233 14.47 -3.22 -9.18
C ASP A 233 13.06 -2.70 -9.49
N ARG A 234 12.14 -3.58 -9.91
CA ARG A 234 10.77 -3.23 -10.31
C ARG A 234 9.80 -3.51 -9.17
N GLU A 235 8.95 -2.54 -8.87
CA GLU A 235 8.03 -2.58 -7.73
C GLU A 235 6.58 -2.53 -8.21
N SER A 236 5.70 -3.29 -7.56
CA SER A 236 4.27 -3.30 -7.86
C SER A 236 3.60 -1.98 -7.46
N LEU A 237 2.32 -1.84 -7.79
CA LEU A 237 1.46 -0.91 -7.06
C LEU A 237 1.45 -1.23 -5.56
N PRO A 238 1.20 -0.23 -4.70
CA PRO A 238 0.88 -0.49 -3.30
C PRO A 238 -0.45 -1.23 -3.17
N SER A 239 -0.58 -2.00 -2.09
CA SER A 239 -1.84 -2.55 -1.59
C SER A 239 -2.87 -1.45 -1.29
N ASN A 240 -4.04 -1.87 -0.80
CA ASN A 240 -4.91 -0.94 -0.08
C ASN A 240 -4.14 -0.29 1.08
N GLU A 241 -4.38 1.00 1.30
CA GLU A 241 -3.85 1.73 2.46
C GLU A 241 -4.69 1.38 3.69
N VAL A 242 -4.01 1.16 4.83
CA VAL A 242 -4.66 1.01 6.14
C VAL A 242 -4.22 2.13 7.07
N LYS A 243 -5.19 2.69 7.82
CA LYS A 243 -4.98 3.75 8.81
C LYS A 243 -5.09 3.17 10.22
N ILE A 244 -4.15 3.53 11.10
CA ILE A 244 -4.21 3.26 12.53
C ILE A 244 -3.93 4.54 13.30
N THR A 245 -4.73 4.83 14.32
CA THR A 245 -4.52 5.95 15.24
C THR A 245 -4.20 5.43 16.64
N PHE A 246 -3.11 5.93 17.20
CA PHE A 246 -2.77 5.81 18.61
C PHE A 246 -3.22 7.07 19.31
N ASP A 247 -4.46 7.07 19.82
CA ASP A 247 -4.96 8.21 20.58
C ASP A 247 -4.09 8.44 21.82
N THR A 248 -3.80 9.69 22.14
CA THR A 248 -3.31 10.05 23.47
C THR A 248 -4.43 9.75 24.46
N SER A 249 -4.19 8.84 25.40
CA SER A 249 -5.00 8.88 26.62
C SER A 249 -4.44 10.01 27.48
N PRO A 250 -5.28 10.90 28.06
CA PRO A 250 -4.76 11.87 29.01
C PRO A 250 -4.05 11.10 30.13
N SER A 251 -2.84 11.55 30.45
CA SER A 251 -2.11 11.09 31.63
C SER A 251 -2.66 11.85 32.83
N VAL A 252 -3.00 11.11 33.87
CA VAL A 252 -3.58 11.67 35.09
C VAL A 252 -2.74 11.26 36.28
N LEU A 253 -2.34 12.22 37.10
CA LEU A 253 -1.68 11.96 38.37
C LEU A 253 -2.75 11.84 39.46
N LEU A 254 -2.96 10.62 39.95
CA LEU A 254 -3.78 10.37 41.13
C LEU A 254 -2.90 10.43 42.38
N THR A 255 -3.16 11.42 43.23
CA THR A 255 -2.47 11.58 44.51
C THR A 255 -3.38 11.15 45.64
N LEU A 256 -3.02 10.09 46.38
CA LEU A 256 -3.77 9.57 47.52
C LEU A 256 -3.13 10.00 48.83
N TYR A 257 -3.93 10.61 49.70
CA TYR A 257 -3.57 10.92 51.08
C TYR A 257 -4.11 9.83 51.99
N ILE A 258 -3.22 9.02 52.56
CA ILE A 258 -3.56 7.82 53.32
C ILE A 258 -3.33 8.07 54.82
N SER A 259 -4.16 7.43 55.66
CA SER A 259 -4.04 7.47 57.12
C SER A 259 -2.61 7.20 57.59
N GLY A 260 -2.12 7.98 58.57
CA GLY A 260 -0.73 7.91 59.02
C GLY A 260 0.22 8.86 58.28
N GLY A 261 -0.29 9.77 57.44
CA GLY A 261 0.49 10.79 56.74
C GLY A 261 1.22 10.28 55.51
N LEU A 262 0.86 9.09 55.01
CA LEU A 262 1.46 8.51 53.83
C LEU A 262 0.81 9.10 52.57
N ILE A 263 1.63 9.57 51.63
CA ILE A 263 1.18 10.04 50.31
C ILE A 263 1.60 9.02 49.26
N LYS A 264 0.72 8.73 48.29
CA LYS A 264 0.97 7.85 47.15
C LYS A 264 0.56 8.53 45.87
N GLU A 265 1.41 8.49 44.86
CA GLU A 265 1.16 9.06 43.55
C GLU A 265 1.15 7.95 42.50
N TYR A 266 0.18 8.03 41.58
CA TYR A 266 0.00 7.09 40.49
C TYR A 266 -0.22 7.86 39.19
N ASP A 267 0.67 7.65 38.20
CA ASP A 267 0.47 8.06 36.82
C ASP A 267 -0.42 7.02 36.14
N LEU A 268 -1.62 7.44 35.73
CA LEU A 268 -2.70 6.60 35.24
C LEU A 268 -3.17 7.07 33.86
N SER A 269 -3.62 6.15 33.02
CA SER A 269 -4.49 6.49 31.90
C SER A 269 -5.90 6.88 32.38
N ALA A 270 -6.66 7.59 31.55
CA ALA A 270 -8.06 7.91 31.81
C ALA A 270 -8.93 6.67 32.12
N VAL A 271 -8.60 5.50 31.54
CA VAL A 271 -9.32 4.25 31.81
C VAL A 271 -9.01 3.74 33.22
N GLU A 272 -7.74 3.72 33.61
CA GLU A 272 -7.33 3.28 34.94
C GLU A 272 -7.86 4.20 36.05
N LEU A 273 -7.87 5.52 35.81
CA LEU A 273 -8.51 6.47 36.72
C LEU A 273 -10.00 6.18 36.88
N ARG A 274 -10.73 5.99 35.76
CA ARG A 274 -12.16 5.65 35.83
C ARG A 274 -12.39 4.37 36.61
N ASP A 275 -11.60 3.33 36.37
CA ASP A 275 -11.72 2.07 37.11
C ASP A 275 -11.46 2.25 38.62
N PHE A 276 -10.54 3.14 39.00
CA PHE A 276 -10.32 3.50 40.41
C PHE A 276 -11.52 4.26 41.02
N LEU A 277 -12.06 5.25 40.31
CA LEU A 277 -13.21 6.04 40.78
C LEU A 277 -14.46 5.16 40.91
N ASP A 278 -14.73 4.31 39.91
CA ASP A 278 -15.85 3.35 39.93
C ASP A 278 -15.71 2.39 41.12
N TRP A 279 -14.50 1.92 41.42
CA TRP A 279 -14.24 1.10 42.61
C TRP A 279 -14.48 1.86 43.91
N TYR A 280 -14.00 3.12 44.00
CA TYR A 280 -14.14 3.95 45.19
C TYR A 280 -15.61 4.21 45.49
N ASP A 281 -16.38 4.64 44.48
CA ASP A 281 -17.81 4.93 44.58
C ASP A 281 -18.62 3.68 44.90
N ALA A 282 -18.30 2.55 44.26
CA ALA A 282 -18.94 1.27 44.59
C ALA A 282 -18.71 0.91 46.07
N LYS A 283 -17.51 1.19 46.60
CA LYS A 283 -17.17 0.89 47.98
C LYS A 283 -17.80 1.87 48.98
N ASP A 284 -17.88 3.14 48.65
CA ASP A 284 -18.61 4.16 49.40
C ASP A 284 -20.12 3.83 49.48
N ALA A 285 -20.69 3.33 48.38
CA ALA A 285 -22.05 2.79 48.35
C ALA A 285 -22.25 1.47 49.13
N GLY A 286 -21.22 0.97 49.82
CA GLY A 286 -21.26 -0.24 50.65
C GLY A 286 -21.12 -1.55 49.87
N THR A 287 -20.79 -1.49 48.57
CA THR A 287 -20.60 -2.67 47.71
C THR A 287 -19.13 -2.86 47.33
N GLY A 288 -18.81 -3.86 46.51
CA GLY A 288 -17.45 -4.02 45.98
C GLY A 288 -16.36 -4.41 47.01
N PRO A 289 -15.12 -4.56 46.54
CA PRO A 289 -14.00 -5.02 47.37
C PRO A 289 -13.44 -3.89 48.25
N ALA A 290 -12.96 -4.22 49.45
CA ALA A 290 -12.35 -3.24 50.37
C ALA A 290 -10.95 -2.74 49.94
N LYS A 291 -10.43 -3.21 48.80
CA LYS A 291 -9.11 -2.89 48.29
C LYS A 291 -9.12 -2.72 46.77
N TYR A 292 -8.29 -1.81 46.28
CA TYR A 292 -7.98 -1.61 44.86
C TYR A 292 -6.54 -2.01 44.57
N ALA A 293 -6.27 -2.50 43.36
CA ALA A 293 -4.95 -2.99 42.95
C ALA A 293 -4.34 -2.07 41.88
N PHE A 294 -3.23 -1.42 42.21
CA PHE A 294 -2.39 -0.73 41.24
C PHE A 294 -1.25 -1.64 40.79
N THR A 295 -1.17 -1.92 39.49
CA THR A 295 -0.05 -2.68 38.93
C THR A 295 1.10 -1.72 38.64
N LYS A 296 2.28 -1.97 39.23
CA LYS A 296 3.47 -1.15 39.00
C LYS A 296 4.17 -1.53 37.72
N SER A 297 4.26 -0.59 36.80
CA SER A 297 5.07 -0.67 35.57
C SER A 297 6.56 -0.36 35.84
N TRP A 298 6.87 0.43 36.88
CA TRP A 298 8.23 0.85 37.26
C TRP A 298 8.79 0.10 38.48
N ASN A 299 10.12 0.11 38.64
CA ASN A 299 10.86 -0.56 39.73
C ASN A 299 10.42 -2.01 40.01
N LYS A 300 10.12 -2.78 38.96
CA LYS A 300 9.80 -4.22 39.05
C LYS A 300 10.98 -5.06 39.55
N GLY A 301 12.23 -4.63 39.33
CA GLY A 301 13.40 -5.40 39.74
C GLY A 301 13.35 -6.84 39.20
N PRO A 302 13.75 -7.87 39.98
CA PRO A 302 13.72 -9.26 39.53
C PRO A 302 12.32 -9.92 39.54
N PHE A 303 11.26 -9.17 39.85
CA PHE A 303 9.91 -9.73 40.05
C PHE A 303 9.10 -9.77 38.74
N LYS A 304 8.36 -10.87 38.51
CA LYS A 304 7.48 -11.04 37.33
C LYS A 304 6.35 -10.01 37.28
N ALA A 305 5.79 -9.67 38.44
CA ALA A 305 4.77 -8.65 38.59
C ALA A 305 4.91 -7.99 39.96
N ARG A 306 4.51 -6.72 40.05
CA ARG A 306 4.48 -5.98 41.30
C ARG A 306 3.15 -5.23 41.37
N THR A 307 2.35 -5.57 42.37
CA THR A 307 1.03 -4.97 42.59
C THR A 307 1.02 -4.34 43.97
N GLU A 308 0.56 -3.10 44.06
CA GLU A 308 0.30 -2.41 45.32
C GLU A 308 -1.21 -2.36 45.55
N TYR A 309 -1.63 -2.63 46.78
CA TYR A 309 -3.04 -2.58 47.15
C TYR A 309 -3.29 -1.38 48.03
N VAL A 310 -4.27 -0.58 47.68
CA VAL A 310 -4.79 0.51 48.51
C VAL A 310 -6.07 0.03 49.17
N ILE A 311 -6.23 0.34 50.46
CA ILE A 311 -7.39 -0.05 51.26
C ILE A 311 -8.32 1.15 51.37
N PHE A 312 -9.60 0.96 51.02
CA PHE A 312 -10.60 2.03 50.97
C PHE A 312 -10.66 2.83 52.29
N ASP A 313 -10.83 2.15 53.42
CA ASP A 313 -10.93 2.76 54.76
C ASP A 313 -9.66 3.51 55.22
N LYS A 314 -8.58 3.49 54.42
CA LYS A 314 -7.32 4.18 54.71
C LYS A 314 -7.13 5.41 53.85
N ILE A 315 -7.91 5.62 52.79
CA ILE A 315 -7.87 6.82 51.97
C ILE A 315 -8.59 7.94 52.73
N LEU A 316 -7.89 9.05 52.99
CA LEU A 316 -8.45 10.24 53.64
C LEU A 316 -9.05 11.19 52.60
N THR A 317 -8.30 11.45 51.53
CA THR A 317 -8.68 12.27 50.39
C THR A 317 -7.77 11.96 49.21
N PHE A 318 -8.11 12.46 48.02
CA PHE A 318 -7.29 12.31 46.82
C PHE A 318 -7.45 13.49 45.87
N ASP A 319 -6.39 13.77 45.12
CA ASP A 319 -6.38 14.75 44.02
C ASP A 319 -6.19 14.03 42.69
N VAL A 320 -6.72 14.63 41.63
CA VAL A 320 -6.63 14.15 40.24
C VAL A 320 -6.15 15.31 39.37
N ASP A 321 -4.90 15.23 38.90
CA ASP A 321 -4.30 16.23 38.02
C ASP A 321 -4.16 15.68 36.61
N GLU A 322 -4.89 16.26 35.64
CA GLU A 322 -4.73 15.96 34.21
C GLU A 322 -3.53 16.70 33.62
N TYR A 323 -2.69 15.99 32.87
CA TYR A 323 -1.57 16.61 32.15
C TYR A 323 -1.32 15.96 30.79
N ASP A 324 -0.75 16.75 29.89
CA ASP A 324 -0.18 16.23 28.65
C ASP A 324 1.20 15.63 28.98
N PRO A 325 1.46 14.34 28.65
CA PRO A 325 2.74 13.69 28.94
C PRO A 325 3.93 14.25 28.14
N VAL A 326 3.72 15.33 27.38
CA VAL A 326 4.72 15.97 26.52
C VAL A 326 4.81 17.46 26.85
N GLN A 327 5.75 17.82 27.72
CA GLN A 327 6.48 19.10 27.67
C GLN A 327 7.97 18.83 27.70
#